data_AF-A0A1E5VKZ4-F1
#
_entry.id   AF-A0A1E5VKZ4-F1
#
_cell.length_a   1.000
_cell.length_b   1.000
_cell.length_c   1.000
_cell.angle_alpha   90.00
_cell.angle_beta   90.00
_cell.angle_gamma   90.00
#
_symmetry.space_group_name_H-M   'P 1'
#
loop_
_entity.id
_entity.type
_entity.pdbx_description
1 polymer ?
#
loop_
_entity_poly.entity_id
_entity_poly.type
_entity_poly.pdbx_seq_one_letter_code
_entity_poly.pdbx_strand_id
1 'polypeptide(L)'
;MRFFFFHDRPLTTSLPFPPTSPSPPELPTTGRTRAPVKQTPSPRNVTLIQQGAKTVVVAGIAPLGCLPPNLELFPSADPADYDSRTGCLKQLNDLAVHHNSQLQAALKRSDNKGTNNSEHMLTTGFTRDVLKCCCGGGGKYNLSIGCGKPGATVCQDPSAYLFWDGHLTEAAYRHIAKGWLNSINSCKLWQ
;
A
#
# COMPACT_ATOMS: atom_id res chain seq x y z
N MET A 1 -23.26 -9.51 -14.30
CA MET A 1 -21.94 -8.98 -14.73
C MET A 1 -21.13 -8.51 -13.52
N ARG A 2 -19.85 -8.87 -13.43
CA ARG A 2 -18.86 -8.26 -12.51
C ARG A 2 -18.01 -7.32 -13.37
N PHE A 3 -18.07 -6.01 -13.13
CA PHE A 3 -17.19 -5.07 -13.82
C PHE A 3 -15.88 -4.97 -13.04
N PHE A 4 -14.79 -5.44 -13.65
CA PHE A 4 -13.43 -5.02 -13.32
C PHE A 4 -13.07 -3.91 -14.30
N PHE A 5 -12.94 -2.68 -13.82
CA PHE A 5 -12.41 -1.60 -14.64
C PHE A 5 -10.89 -1.62 -14.53
N PHE A 6 -10.22 -2.32 -15.46
CA PHE A 6 -8.86 -1.97 -15.86
C PHE A 6 -9.01 -0.92 -16.96
N HIS A 7 -8.80 0.35 -16.63
CA HIS A 7 -8.62 1.36 -17.67
C HIS A 7 -7.20 1.25 -18.20
N ASP A 8 -7.03 0.49 -19.29
CA ASP A 8 -5.92 0.68 -20.21
C ASP A 8 -6.10 2.06 -20.88
N ARG A 9 -5.22 3.01 -20.57
CA ARG A 9 -5.00 4.16 -21.45
C ARG A 9 -3.60 4.03 -22.07
N PRO A 10 -3.48 4.11 -23.40
CA PRO A 10 -2.19 4.12 -24.07
C PRO A 10 -1.42 5.42 -23.78
N LEU A 11 -0.11 5.27 -23.56
CA LEU A 11 0.84 6.36 -23.36
C LEU A 11 1.12 7.08 -24.69
N THR A 12 0.46 8.21 -24.95
CA THR A 12 0.96 9.21 -25.90
C THR A 12 0.51 10.60 -25.49
N THR A 13 1.45 11.40 -24.97
CA THR A 13 1.74 12.82 -25.30
C THR A 13 2.62 13.40 -24.18
N SER A 14 3.85 13.75 -24.53
CA SER A 14 4.78 14.51 -23.70
C SER A 14 4.23 15.92 -23.44
N LEU A 15 4.00 16.27 -22.17
CA LEU A 15 3.75 17.65 -21.75
C LEU A 15 5.03 18.24 -21.14
N PRO A 16 5.36 19.52 -21.41
CA PRO A 16 6.58 20.15 -20.94
C PRO A 16 6.52 20.50 -19.44
N PHE A 17 7.68 20.44 -18.78
CA PHE A 17 7.86 20.78 -17.36
C PHE A 17 7.61 22.27 -17.09
N PRO A 18 6.83 22.65 -16.06
CA PRO A 18 6.78 24.01 -15.57
C PRO A 18 8.03 24.36 -14.73
N PRO A 19 8.43 25.64 -14.66
CA PRO A 19 9.64 26.06 -13.96
C PRO A 19 9.53 25.94 -12.43
N THR A 20 10.70 25.82 -11.80
CA THR A 20 10.95 25.64 -10.38
C THR A 20 10.19 26.61 -9.48
N SER A 21 9.47 26.08 -8.51
CA SER A 21 8.79 26.80 -7.43
C SER A 21 9.78 27.47 -6.45
N PRO A 22 9.45 28.65 -5.89
CA PRO A 22 10.29 29.32 -4.89
C PRO A 22 10.28 28.59 -3.53
N SER A 23 11.35 28.81 -2.76
CA SER A 23 11.62 28.22 -1.45
C SER A 23 10.49 28.45 -0.41
N PRO A 24 10.27 27.52 0.53
CA PRO A 24 9.17 27.60 1.49
C PRO A 24 9.42 28.69 2.56
N PRO A 25 8.36 29.36 3.05
CA PRO A 25 8.47 30.28 4.18
C PRO A 25 8.61 29.54 5.52
N GLU A 26 9.38 30.12 6.45
CA GLU A 26 9.58 29.62 7.81
C GLU A 26 8.26 29.54 8.61
N LEU A 27 8.09 28.45 9.39
CA LEU A 27 6.92 28.23 10.23
C LEU A 27 6.96 29.07 11.52
N PRO A 28 5.86 29.74 11.93
CA PRO A 28 5.77 30.37 13.24
C PRO A 28 5.55 29.32 14.35
N THR A 29 6.33 29.44 15.42
CA THR A 29 6.21 28.65 16.65
C THR A 29 5.14 29.22 17.58
N THR A 30 3.85 28.88 17.41
CA THR A 30 2.83 29.12 18.45
C THR A 30 1.70 28.09 18.44
N GLY A 31 1.46 27.48 19.61
CA GLY A 31 0.18 26.98 20.12
C GLY A 31 -0.66 26.02 19.28
N ARG A 32 -0.38 24.71 19.36
CA ARG A 32 -1.23 23.65 18.75
C ARG A 32 -2.52 23.44 19.56
N THR A 33 -3.58 24.19 19.24
CA THR A 33 -4.95 23.73 19.56
C THR A 33 -5.32 22.64 18.55
N ARG A 34 -5.60 21.41 19.03
CA ARG A 34 -6.07 20.32 18.16
C ARG A 34 -7.48 20.65 17.66
N ALA A 35 -7.59 21.07 16.41
CA ALA A 35 -8.87 21.01 15.71
C ALA A 35 -9.27 19.53 15.52
N PRO A 36 -10.51 19.14 15.81
CA PRO A 36 -10.97 17.79 15.52
C PRO A 36 -11.08 17.60 14.00
N VAL A 37 -10.28 16.69 13.45
CA VAL A 37 -10.42 16.23 12.07
C VAL A 37 -11.73 15.44 11.98
N LYS A 38 -12.81 16.07 11.51
CA LYS A 38 -14.02 15.35 11.12
C LYS A 38 -13.71 14.55 9.86
N GLN A 39 -13.52 13.25 10.02
CA GLN A 39 -13.49 12.32 8.90
C GLN A 39 -14.93 12.09 8.43
N THR A 40 -15.32 12.83 7.41
CA THR A 40 -16.45 12.50 6.54
C THR A 40 -16.12 11.26 5.72
N PRO A 41 -17.06 10.33 5.49
CA PRO A 41 -16.86 9.27 4.52
C PRO A 41 -16.44 9.87 3.17
N SER A 42 -15.43 9.31 2.51
CA SER A 42 -15.05 9.73 1.17
C SER A 42 -16.30 9.67 0.26
N PRO A 43 -16.68 10.76 -0.43
CA PRO A 43 -17.90 10.82 -1.24
C PRO A 43 -17.94 9.73 -2.32
N ARG A 44 -16.78 9.20 -2.73
CA ARG A 44 -16.66 8.21 -3.82
C ARG A 44 -17.30 6.86 -3.51
N ASN A 45 -17.24 6.36 -2.26
CA ASN A 45 -17.79 5.03 -1.96
C ASN A 45 -19.32 5.03 -1.99
N VAL A 46 -19.93 6.14 -1.57
CA VAL A 46 -21.39 6.34 -1.65
C VAL A 46 -21.84 6.39 -3.11
N THR A 47 -21.04 7.00 -3.99
CA THR A 47 -21.32 7.05 -5.43
C THR A 47 -21.36 5.66 -6.08
N LEU A 48 -20.43 4.76 -5.74
CA LEU A 48 -20.39 3.42 -6.35
C LEU A 48 -21.62 2.58 -5.99
N ILE A 49 -22.11 2.68 -4.76
CA ILE A 49 -23.31 1.96 -4.30
C ILE A 49 -24.56 2.52 -4.99
N GLN A 50 -24.66 3.84 -5.10
CA GLN A 50 -25.74 4.50 -5.85
C GLN A 50 -25.73 4.12 -7.34
N GLN A 51 -24.57 3.78 -7.90
CA GLN A 51 -24.41 3.28 -9.28
C GLN A 51 -24.67 1.77 -9.43
N GLY A 52 -25.16 1.09 -8.39
CA GLY A 52 -25.58 -0.31 -8.46
C GLY A 52 -24.50 -1.34 -8.08
N ALA A 53 -23.35 -0.90 -7.54
CA ALA A 53 -22.36 -1.83 -6.99
C ALA A 53 -22.95 -2.60 -5.80
N LYS A 54 -23.06 -3.94 -5.94
CA LYS A 54 -23.60 -4.82 -4.90
C LYS A 54 -22.56 -5.24 -3.85
N THR A 55 -21.28 -5.20 -4.21
CA THR A 55 -20.18 -5.57 -3.33
C THR A 55 -19.00 -4.69 -3.63
N VAL A 56 -18.48 -4.02 -2.61
CA VAL A 56 -17.31 -3.16 -2.70
C VAL A 56 -16.28 -3.67 -1.70
N VAL A 57 -15.09 -4.00 -2.19
CA VAL A 57 -13.93 -4.31 -1.34
C VAL A 57 -13.15 -3.02 -1.16
N VAL A 58 -12.93 -2.65 0.11
CA VAL A 58 -12.13 -1.48 0.46
C VAL A 58 -10.89 -1.98 1.18
N ALA A 59 -9.75 -1.93 0.50
CA ALA A 59 -8.48 -2.34 1.06
C ALA A 59 -7.92 -1.26 1.98
N GLY A 60 -7.34 -1.67 3.11
CA GLY A 60 -6.47 -0.82 3.92
C GLY A 60 -5.11 -0.61 3.26
N ILE A 61 -4.26 0.17 3.91
CA ILE A 61 -2.86 0.32 3.52
C ILE A 61 -1.99 -0.73 4.21
N ALA A 62 -1.02 -1.27 3.47
CA ALA A 62 -0.06 -2.24 4.00
C ALA A 62 0.88 -1.59 5.04
N PRO A 63 1.56 -2.39 5.89
CA PRO A 63 2.57 -1.88 6.82
C PRO A 63 3.67 -1.12 6.06
N LEU A 64 3.60 0.22 6.08
CA LEU A 64 4.44 1.07 5.25
C LEU A 64 5.92 0.93 5.59
N GLY A 65 6.24 0.70 6.86
CA GLY A 65 7.62 0.52 7.33
C GLY A 65 8.26 -0.78 6.86
N CYS A 66 7.50 -1.69 6.28
CA CYS A 66 8.01 -2.92 5.66
C CYS A 66 8.19 -2.81 4.15
N LEU A 67 7.82 -1.67 3.54
CA LEU A 67 8.00 -1.48 2.11
C LEU A 67 9.48 -1.21 1.81
N PRO A 68 10.13 -1.97 0.91
CA PRO A 68 11.54 -1.77 0.58
C PRO A 68 11.86 -0.32 0.15
N PRO A 69 11.02 0.37 -0.66
CA PRO A 69 11.26 1.78 -0.99
C PRO A 69 11.30 2.69 0.24
N ASN A 70 10.48 2.43 1.27
CA ASN A 70 10.48 3.25 2.47
C ASN A 70 11.71 2.97 3.36
N LEU A 71 12.14 1.72 3.42
CA LEU A 71 13.36 1.33 4.14
C LEU A 71 14.63 1.89 3.49
N GLU A 72 14.64 2.06 2.17
CA GLU A 72 15.75 2.66 1.42
C GLU A 72 15.72 4.20 1.48
N LEU A 73 14.53 4.83 1.38
CA LEU A 73 14.39 6.30 1.31
C LEU A 73 14.36 6.98 2.69
N PHE A 74 13.88 6.28 3.71
CA PHE A 74 13.74 6.82 5.08
C PHE A 74 14.47 5.96 6.11
N PRO A 75 15.76 5.62 5.90
CA PRO A 75 16.50 4.84 6.87
C PRO A 75 16.66 5.65 8.16
N SER A 76 16.42 5.01 9.31
CA SER A 76 16.86 5.52 10.60
C SER A 76 18.27 5.03 10.93
N ALA A 77 19.06 5.90 11.56
CA ALA A 77 20.36 5.57 12.14
C ALA A 77 20.22 4.87 13.50
N ASP A 78 19.08 5.01 14.17
CA ASP A 78 18.81 4.36 15.46
C ASP A 78 18.21 2.96 15.23
N PRO A 79 18.91 1.87 15.61
CA PRO A 79 18.36 0.53 15.53
C PRO A 79 17.05 0.36 16.31
N ALA A 80 16.83 1.18 17.34
CA ALA A 80 15.60 1.15 18.14
C ALA A 80 14.38 1.62 17.36
N ASP A 81 14.50 2.28 16.21
CA ASP A 81 13.36 2.66 15.37
C ASP A 81 12.80 1.50 14.55
N TYR A 82 13.55 0.41 14.43
CA TYR A 82 13.14 -0.79 13.71
C TYR A 82 12.52 -1.80 14.67
N ASP A 83 11.51 -2.51 14.20
CA ASP A 83 10.99 -3.68 14.88
C ASP A 83 12.04 -4.80 14.80
N SER A 84 12.46 -5.33 15.95
CA SER A 84 13.58 -6.28 16.03
C SER A 84 13.30 -7.63 15.37
N ARG A 85 12.02 -8.00 15.21
CA ARG A 85 11.60 -9.27 14.62
C ARG A 85 11.50 -9.18 13.10
N THR A 86 11.02 -8.05 12.59
CA THR A 86 10.69 -7.89 11.18
C THR A 86 11.69 -7.03 10.42
N GLY A 87 12.44 -6.16 11.11
CA GLY A 87 13.33 -5.18 10.47
C GLY A 87 12.59 -4.00 9.83
N CYS A 88 11.30 -3.85 10.09
CA CYS A 88 10.47 -2.76 9.56
C CYS A 88 10.54 -1.50 10.44
N LEU A 89 10.37 -0.33 9.84
CA LEU A 89 10.30 0.94 10.58
C LEU A 89 8.98 1.06 11.37
N LYS A 90 9.06 1.21 12.70
CA LYS A 90 7.89 1.24 13.58
C LYS A 90 6.98 2.43 13.28
N GLN A 91 7.53 3.64 13.19
CA GLN A 91 6.73 4.86 13.00
C GLN A 91 5.91 4.85 11.69
N LEU A 92 6.47 4.32 10.60
CA LEU A 92 5.73 4.19 9.34
C LEU A 92 4.65 3.11 9.42
N ASN A 93 4.89 2.02 10.15
CA ASN A 93 3.86 1.04 10.44
C ASN A 93 2.75 1.62 11.32
N ASP A 94 3.07 2.45 12.31
CA ASP A 94 2.08 3.12 13.15
C ASP A 94 1.15 4.04 12.34
N LEU A 95 1.69 4.70 11.31
CA LEU A 95 0.87 5.47 10.37
C LEU A 95 -0.10 4.57 9.59
N ALA A 96 0.35 3.38 9.16
CA ALA A 96 -0.50 2.39 8.49
C ALA A 96 -1.63 1.90 9.41
N VAL A 97 -1.30 1.56 10.66
CA VAL A 97 -2.25 1.16 11.69
C VAL A 97 -3.27 2.27 11.97
N HIS A 98 -2.80 3.52 12.11
CA HIS A 98 -3.67 4.66 12.33
C HIS A 98 -4.63 4.86 11.14
N HIS A 99 -4.13 4.86 9.90
CA HIS A 99 -4.97 4.98 8.72
C HIS A 99 -6.04 3.88 8.65
N ASN A 100 -5.64 2.63 8.86
CA ASN A 100 -6.55 1.48 8.80
C ASN A 100 -7.62 1.54 9.88
N SER A 101 -7.29 1.97 11.11
CA SER A 101 -8.29 2.13 12.17
C SER A 101 -9.32 3.21 11.84
N GLN A 102 -8.88 4.33 11.26
CA GLN A 102 -9.74 5.40 10.78
C GLN A 102 -10.62 4.97 9.59
N LEU A 103 -10.06 4.23 8.64
CA LEU A 103 -10.81 3.62 7.54
C LEU A 103 -11.92 2.71 8.06
N GLN A 104 -11.61 1.84 9.03
CA GLN A 104 -12.60 0.98 9.65
C GLN A 104 -13.70 1.76 10.36
N ALA A 105 -13.34 2.80 11.11
CA ALA A 105 -14.31 3.67 11.78
C ALA A 105 -15.21 4.40 10.77
N ALA A 106 -14.69 4.81 9.61
CA ALA A 106 -15.48 5.40 8.53
C ALA A 106 -16.45 4.38 7.90
N LEU A 107 -15.97 3.15 7.62
CA LEU A 107 -16.80 2.10 7.03
C LEU A 107 -17.96 1.69 7.95
N LYS A 108 -17.70 1.54 9.26
CA LYS A 108 -18.74 1.25 10.27
C LYS A 108 -19.81 2.34 10.34
N ARG A 109 -19.42 3.62 10.23
CA ARG A 109 -20.34 4.76 10.27
C ARG A 109 -21.23 4.87 9.02
N SER A 110 -20.81 4.30 7.89
CA SER A 110 -21.56 4.39 6.63
C SER A 110 -22.61 3.28 6.46
N ASP A 111 -22.81 2.40 7.46
CA ASP A 111 -23.69 1.21 7.39
C ASP A 111 -23.46 0.34 6.12
N ASN A 112 -22.28 0.47 5.53
CA ASN A 112 -21.89 -0.25 4.34
C ASN A 112 -21.39 -1.62 4.77
N LYS A 113 -22.06 -2.68 4.32
CA LYS A 113 -21.61 -4.09 4.45
C LYS A 113 -20.39 -4.39 3.56
N GLY A 114 -19.40 -3.50 3.55
CA GLY A 114 -18.13 -3.73 2.88
C GLY A 114 -17.32 -4.75 3.67
N THR A 115 -16.83 -5.79 3.02
CA THR A 115 -15.92 -6.75 3.65
C THR A 115 -14.58 -6.05 3.86
N ASN A 116 -14.27 -5.73 5.11
CA ASN A 116 -12.96 -5.25 5.51
C ASN A 116 -11.98 -6.44 5.54
N ASN A 117 -10.87 -6.33 4.81
CA ASN A 117 -9.85 -7.37 4.71
C ASN A 117 -8.48 -6.88 5.21
N SER A 118 -8.47 -5.98 6.19
CA SER A 118 -7.29 -5.17 6.53
C SER A 118 -6.08 -5.91 7.09
N GLU A 119 -6.10 -7.21 7.41
CA GLU A 119 -5.07 -7.72 8.32
C GLU A 119 -4.47 -9.10 8.07
N HIS A 120 -4.68 -9.76 6.94
CA HIS A 120 -4.19 -11.14 6.83
C HIS A 120 -3.66 -11.59 5.47
N MET A 121 -2.73 -10.84 4.87
CA MET A 121 -2.31 -11.23 3.52
C MET A 121 -0.90 -10.89 3.06
N LEU A 122 -0.03 -10.36 3.93
CA LEU A 122 1.28 -9.88 3.47
C LEU A 122 2.47 -10.80 3.78
N THR A 123 2.33 -11.89 4.55
CA THR A 123 3.49 -12.70 4.94
C THR A 123 3.35 -14.21 4.77
N THR A 124 2.15 -14.75 4.54
CA THR A 124 1.96 -16.20 4.40
C THR A 124 2.24 -16.66 2.97
N GLY A 125 3.23 -17.52 2.79
CA GLY A 125 3.57 -18.16 1.51
C GLY A 125 4.88 -17.71 0.85
N PHE A 126 5.59 -16.73 1.43
CA PHE A 126 6.90 -16.28 0.93
C PHE A 126 8.02 -16.88 1.76
N THR A 127 9.00 -17.50 1.09
CA THR A 127 10.09 -18.26 1.73
C THR A 127 11.44 -17.55 1.67
N ARG A 128 11.55 -16.45 0.90
CA ARG A 128 12.75 -15.62 0.77
C ARG A 128 12.60 -14.30 1.53
N ASP A 129 13.68 -13.53 1.56
CA ASP A 129 13.76 -12.23 2.24
C ASP A 129 12.60 -11.32 1.81
N VAL A 130 11.65 -11.15 2.74
CA VAL A 130 10.38 -10.44 2.51
C VAL A 130 10.56 -8.93 2.42
N LEU A 131 11.74 -8.39 2.72
CA LEU A 131 12.05 -6.96 2.62
C LEU A 131 12.92 -6.61 1.41
N LYS A 132 13.35 -7.59 0.62
CA LYS A 132 14.21 -7.38 -0.53
C LYS A 132 13.45 -7.51 -1.84
N CYS A 133 13.77 -6.67 -2.81
CA CYS A 133 13.21 -6.71 -4.15
C CYS A 133 13.87 -7.81 -5.01
N CYS A 134 13.06 -8.58 -5.74
CA CYS A 134 13.54 -9.59 -6.67
C CYS A 134 14.33 -8.98 -7.84
N CYS A 135 13.84 -7.87 -8.38
CA CYS A 135 14.44 -7.14 -9.47
C CYS A 135 15.02 -5.81 -8.99
N GLY A 136 16.23 -5.50 -9.45
CA GLY A 136 16.97 -4.30 -9.11
C GLY A 136 18.45 -4.61 -8.94
N GLY A 137 19.21 -3.77 -8.25
CA GLY A 137 20.63 -4.01 -8.05
C GLY A 137 21.22 -3.17 -6.93
N GLY A 138 22.11 -3.77 -6.14
CA GLY A 138 22.83 -3.09 -5.08
C GLY A 138 21.97 -2.64 -3.89
N GLY A 139 22.64 -2.16 -2.85
CA GLY A 139 21.99 -1.77 -1.60
C GLY A 139 21.45 -2.95 -0.79
N LYS A 140 20.96 -2.65 0.42
CA LYS A 140 20.44 -3.66 1.34
C LYS A 140 19.16 -4.31 0.80
N TYR A 141 18.31 -3.52 0.14
CA TYR A 141 16.98 -3.94 -0.30
C TYR A 141 16.87 -4.20 -1.82
N ASN A 142 18.00 -4.22 -2.54
CA ASN A 142 18.08 -4.41 -3.99
C ASN A 142 17.43 -3.29 -4.83
N LEU A 143 17.48 -2.05 -4.36
CA LEU A 143 16.78 -0.91 -4.99
C LEU A 143 17.71 0.19 -5.54
N SER A 144 19.02 0.12 -5.30
CA SER A 144 19.93 1.20 -5.72
C SER A 144 20.01 1.36 -7.24
N ILE A 145 19.85 0.26 -7.99
CA ILE A 145 19.75 0.22 -9.44
C ILE A 145 18.34 -0.25 -9.81
N GLY A 146 17.57 0.61 -10.47
CA GLY A 146 16.23 0.26 -10.94
C GLY A 146 16.26 -0.81 -12.04
N CYS A 147 15.22 -1.65 -12.07
CA CYS A 147 14.99 -2.63 -13.12
C CYS A 147 15.11 -2.03 -14.53
N GLY A 148 15.70 -2.78 -15.45
CA GLY A 148 15.93 -2.34 -16.83
C GLY A 148 17.13 -1.42 -17.03
N LYS A 149 17.81 -0.98 -15.96
CA LYS A 149 19.08 -0.25 -16.07
C LYS A 149 20.29 -1.20 -16.14
N PRO A 150 21.42 -0.79 -16.75
CA PRO A 150 22.67 -1.55 -16.70
C PRO A 150 23.06 -1.86 -15.25
N GLY A 151 23.44 -3.12 -14.99
CA GLY A 151 23.78 -3.60 -13.65
C GLY A 151 22.59 -4.03 -12.79
N ALA A 152 21.35 -3.87 -13.26
CA ALA A 152 20.20 -4.50 -12.62
C ALA A 152 20.22 -6.02 -12.84
N THR A 153 19.78 -6.74 -11.82
CA THR A 153 19.67 -8.20 -11.78
C THR A 153 18.24 -8.59 -11.42
N VAL A 154 17.88 -9.81 -11.75
CA VAL A 154 16.58 -10.39 -11.39
C VAL A 154 16.85 -11.68 -10.61
N CYS A 155 16.09 -11.88 -9.54
CA CYS A 155 16.15 -13.10 -8.75
C CYS A 155 15.74 -14.34 -9.57
N GLN A 156 16.20 -15.52 -9.16
CA GLN A 156 15.96 -16.76 -9.91
C GLN A 156 14.48 -17.19 -9.91
N ASP A 157 13.78 -16.97 -8.80
CA ASP A 157 12.37 -17.35 -8.63
C ASP A 157 11.58 -16.18 -8.04
N PRO A 158 10.90 -15.38 -8.89
CA PRO A 158 10.07 -14.26 -8.44
C PRO A 158 8.88 -14.69 -7.58
N SER A 159 8.42 -15.95 -7.65
CA SER A 159 7.28 -16.42 -6.88
C SER A 159 7.57 -16.59 -5.39
N ALA A 160 8.86 -16.73 -5.05
CA ALA A 160 9.32 -16.85 -3.67
C ALA A 160 9.53 -15.49 -2.96
N TYR A 161 9.42 -14.37 -3.68
CA TYR A 161 9.63 -13.01 -3.17
C TYR A 161 8.31 -12.26 -3.02
N LEU A 162 8.23 -11.41 -1.99
CA LEU A 162 7.09 -10.53 -1.78
C LEU A 162 7.13 -9.32 -2.72
N PHE A 163 8.31 -8.73 -2.94
CA PHE A 163 8.51 -7.52 -3.74
C PHE A 163 9.26 -7.79 -5.05
N TRP A 164 8.77 -7.19 -6.13
CA TRP A 164 9.42 -7.18 -7.43
C TRP A 164 10.50 -6.10 -7.49
N ASP A 165 10.13 -4.82 -7.49
CA ASP A 165 11.02 -3.66 -7.64
C ASP A 165 10.65 -2.51 -6.69
N GLY A 166 9.88 -2.84 -5.65
CA GLY A 166 9.18 -1.91 -4.77
C GLY A 166 7.67 -2.13 -4.81
N HIS A 167 7.17 -2.65 -5.93
CA HIS A 167 5.83 -3.22 -6.03
C HIS A 167 5.82 -4.68 -5.58
N LEU A 168 4.62 -5.22 -5.34
CA LEU A 168 4.46 -6.63 -5.04
C LEU A 168 4.69 -7.50 -6.29
N THR A 169 5.15 -8.74 -6.09
CA THR A 169 5.25 -9.72 -7.17
C THR A 169 3.86 -10.18 -7.64
N GLU A 170 3.80 -10.81 -8.83
CA GLU A 170 2.57 -11.44 -9.33
C GLU A 170 2.06 -12.50 -8.35
N ALA A 171 2.95 -13.29 -7.74
CA ALA A 171 2.60 -14.24 -6.70
C ALA A 171 1.92 -13.56 -5.51
N ALA A 172 2.49 -12.47 -4.99
CA ALA A 172 1.91 -11.68 -3.91
C ALA A 172 0.53 -11.12 -4.27
N TYR A 173 0.38 -10.49 -5.44
CA TYR A 173 -0.93 -10.03 -5.89
C TYR A 173 -1.93 -11.19 -6.05
N ARG A 174 -1.49 -12.37 -6.50
CA ARG A 174 -2.33 -13.56 -6.61
C ARG A 174 -2.82 -14.05 -5.24
N HIS A 175 -1.95 -14.07 -4.23
CA HIS A 175 -2.36 -14.38 -2.85
C HIS A 175 -3.40 -13.37 -2.33
N ILE A 176 -3.16 -12.07 -2.61
CA ILE A 176 -4.06 -10.99 -2.22
C ILE A 176 -5.44 -11.15 -2.87
N ALA A 177 -5.47 -11.29 -4.19
CA ALA A 177 -6.69 -11.44 -4.95
C ALA A 177 -7.48 -12.69 -4.53
N LYS A 178 -6.80 -13.82 -4.27
CA LYS A 178 -7.42 -15.04 -3.76
C LYS A 178 -8.10 -14.82 -2.41
N GLY A 179 -7.44 -14.15 -1.47
CA GLY A 179 -8.04 -13.85 -0.16
C GLY A 179 -9.28 -12.97 -0.29
N TRP A 180 -9.25 -11.96 -1.17
CA TRP A 180 -10.42 -11.12 -1.44
C TRP A 180 -11.57 -11.89 -2.10
N LEU A 181 -11.29 -12.71 -3.10
CA LEU A 181 -12.31 -13.52 -3.77
C LEU A 181 -12.95 -14.52 -2.80
N ASN A 182 -12.14 -15.15 -1.94
CA ASN A 182 -12.62 -16.07 -0.93
C ASN A 182 -13.51 -15.35 0.09
N SER A 183 -13.14 -14.17 0.55
CA SER A 183 -13.96 -13.41 1.52
C SER A 183 -15.31 -12.97 0.93
N ILE A 184 -15.34 -12.56 -0.34
CA ILE A 184 -16.59 -12.24 -1.06
C ILE A 184 -17.47 -13.49 -1.20
N ASN A 185 -16.88 -14.62 -1.56
CA ASN A 185 -17.64 -15.86 -1.81
C ASN A 185 -18.19 -16.45 -0.49
N SER A 186 -17.47 -16.35 0.62
CA SER A 186 -17.94 -16.78 1.95
C SER A 186 -19.09 -15.93 2.48
N CYS A 187 -19.25 -14.70 2.00
CA CYS A 187 -20.36 -13.80 2.39
C CYS A 187 -21.72 -14.23 1.79
N LYS A 188 -21.74 -15.18 0.85
CA LYS A 188 -22.97 -15.72 0.23
C LYS A 188 -23.64 -16.87 1.00
N LEU A 189 -23.06 -17.36 2.10
CA LEU A 189 -23.60 -18.51 2.85
C LEU A 189 -24.69 -18.14 3.87
N TRP A 190 -25.12 -16.87 3.90
CA TRP A 190 -26.21 -16.38 4.76
C TRP A 190 -27.38 -15.81 3.94
N GLN A 191 -27.81 -16.54 2.92
CA GLN A 191 -29.09 -16.36 2.21
C GLN A 191 -29.83 -17.69 2.19
#